data_AF-A0A0F9LB15-F1
#
_entry.id   AF-A0A0F9LB15-F1
#
_cell.length_a   1.000
_cell.length_b   1.000
_cell.length_c   1.000
_cell.angle_alpha   90.00
_cell.angle_beta   90.00
_cell.angle_gamma   90.00
#
_symmetry.space_group_name_H-M   'P 1'
#
loop_
_entity.id
_entity.type
_entity.pdbx_description
1 polymer ?
#
loop_
_entity_poly.entity_id
_entity_poly.type
_entity_poly.pdbx_seq_one_letter_code
_entity_poly.pdbx_strand_id
1 'polypeptide(L)'
;MTDLTTKTAQSLHAKWCEQMREKGWHGPEGECTPREGWRCPGRGCHEVHPDIVAWPDLPESRRQEYLATASNDEKELVAALLCLRDRRLEELK
;
A
#
# COMPACT_ATOMS: atom_id res chain seq x y z
N MET A 1 8.10 -3.67 18.52
CA MET A 1 7.72 -4.54 17.38
C MET A 1 6.41 -4.02 16.84
N THR A 2 6.31 -3.70 15.55
CA THR A 2 5.03 -3.35 14.89
C THR A 2 4.19 -4.61 14.72
N ASP A 3 2.87 -4.51 14.97
CA ASP A 3 1.92 -5.60 14.77
C ASP A 3 1.78 -5.97 13.28
N LEU A 4 1.13 -7.11 13.02
CA LEU A 4 0.95 -7.63 11.65
C LEU A 4 0.16 -6.64 10.79
N THR A 5 -0.91 -6.07 11.33
CA THR A 5 -1.77 -5.11 10.65
C THR A 5 -0.98 -3.91 10.16
N THR A 6 -0.11 -3.36 11.01
CA THR A 6 0.78 -2.23 10.68
C THR A 6 1.76 -2.60 9.59
N LYS A 7 2.35 -3.80 9.63
CA LYS A 7 3.28 -4.27 8.59
C LYS A 7 2.55 -4.46 7.25
N THR A 8 1.36 -5.04 7.27
CA THR A 8 0.51 -5.23 6.09
C THR A 8 0.15 -3.87 5.48
N ALA A 9 -0.29 -2.91 6.29
CA ALA A 9 -0.60 -1.55 5.85
C ALA A 9 0.63 -0.85 5.24
N GLN A 10 1.80 -0.96 5.87
CA GLN A 10 3.07 -0.45 5.34
C GLN A 10 3.42 -1.07 3.98
N SER A 11 3.27 -2.39 3.84
CA SER A 11 3.52 -3.11 2.59
C SER A 11 2.54 -2.70 1.48
N LEU A 12 1.25 -2.52 1.80
CA LEU A 12 0.25 -2.03 0.84
C LEU A 12 0.62 -0.64 0.31
N HIS A 13 0.99 0.29 1.20
CA HIS A 13 1.43 1.63 0.81
C HIS A 13 2.70 1.59 -0.03
N ALA A 14 3.70 0.80 0.37
CA ALA A 14 4.95 0.65 -0.36
C ALA A 14 4.71 0.11 -1.78
N LYS A 15 3.83 -0.89 -1.93
CA LYS A 15 3.50 -1.48 -3.23
C LYS A 15 2.76 -0.49 -4.13
N TRP A 16 1.83 0.28 -3.56
CA TRP A 16 1.15 1.34 -4.31
C TRP A 16 2.15 2.42 -4.79
N CYS A 17 3.07 2.85 -3.92
CA CYS A 17 4.12 3.80 -4.31
C CYS A 17 5.00 3.28 -5.45
N GLU A 18 5.39 2.01 -5.41
CA GLU A 18 6.13 1.34 -6.48
C GLU A 18 5.37 1.37 -7.80
N GLN A 19 4.10 0.96 -7.81
CA GLN A 19 3.24 0.97 -9.00
C GLN A 19 3.06 2.39 -9.57
N MET A 20 2.96 3.40 -8.70
CA MET A 20 2.85 4.78 -9.15
C MET A 20 4.15 5.26 -9.81
N ARG A 21 5.31 4.89 -9.25
CA ARG A 21 6.63 5.19 -9.86
C ARG A 21 6.83 4.51 -11.20
N GLU A 22 6.41 3.25 -11.36
CA GLU A 22 6.43 2.55 -12.65
C GLU A 22 5.61 3.30 -13.72
N LYS A 23 4.49 3.90 -13.30
CA LYS A 23 3.64 4.73 -14.18
C LYS A 23 4.25 6.10 -14.50
N GLY A 24 5.32 6.50 -13.81
CA GLY A 24 6.01 7.79 -13.99
C GLY A 24 5.69 8.82 -12.91
N TRP A 25 4.85 8.49 -11.94
CA TRP A 25 4.53 9.39 -10.83
C TRP A 25 5.66 9.44 -9.82
N HIS A 26 5.84 10.59 -9.19
CA HIS A 26 6.82 10.75 -8.12
C HIS A 26 6.27 11.55 -6.95
N GLY A 27 6.96 11.42 -5.81
CA GLY A 27 6.65 12.20 -4.61
C GLY A 27 7.12 13.65 -4.72
N PRO A 28 6.72 14.52 -3.77
CA PRO A 28 7.11 15.92 -3.74
C PRO A 28 8.63 16.15 -3.76
N GLU A 29 9.37 15.24 -3.13
CA GLU A 29 10.84 15.26 -3.04
C GLU A 29 11.52 14.35 -4.07
N GLY A 30 10.74 13.60 -4.85
CA GLY A 30 11.27 12.63 -5.81
C GLY A 30 11.86 13.32 -7.04
N GLU A 31 12.96 12.78 -7.55
CA GLU A 31 13.48 13.18 -8.85
C GLU A 31 12.53 12.72 -9.96
N CYS A 32 12.22 13.66 -10.84
CA CYS A 32 11.49 13.38 -12.06
C CYS A 32 12.39 12.56 -13.01
N THR A 33 12.09 11.29 -13.22
CA THR A 33 12.84 10.46 -14.17
C THR A 33 12.54 10.93 -15.60
N PRO A 34 13.55 11.42 -16.35
CA PRO A 34 13.34 11.84 -17.74
C PRO A 34 12.91 10.62 -18.57
N ARG A 35 11.81 10.75 -19.32
CA ARG A 35 11.46 9.80 -20.39
C ARG A 35 11.99 10.33 -21.71
N GLU A 36 12.28 9.45 -22.66
CA GLU A 36 12.78 9.85 -23.97
C GLU A 36 11.79 10.83 -24.63
N GLY A 37 12.26 12.03 -24.99
CA GLY A 37 11.42 13.10 -25.54
C GLY A 37 10.64 13.97 -24.53
N TRP A 38 10.72 13.69 -23.22
CA TRP A 38 10.05 14.48 -22.18
C TRP A 38 11.03 14.96 -21.09
N ARG A 39 11.18 16.28 -20.95
CA ARG A 39 11.86 16.88 -19.80
C ARG A 39 10.82 17.27 -18.76
N CYS A 40 11.01 16.79 -17.54
CA CYS A 40 10.17 17.23 -16.44
C CYS A 40 10.36 18.72 -16.17
N PRO A 41 9.28 19.51 -16.11
CA PRO A 41 9.36 20.95 -15.89
C PRO A 41 9.73 21.32 -14.44
N GLY A 42 9.96 20.35 -13.55
CA GLY A 42 10.17 20.60 -12.12
C GLY A 42 8.92 21.23 -11.50
N ARG A 43 8.95 22.54 -11.21
CA ARG A 43 7.77 23.31 -10.77
C ARG A 43 6.73 23.32 -11.89
N GLY A 44 5.72 22.46 -11.79
CA GLY A 44 4.69 22.27 -12.82
C GLY A 44 4.64 20.84 -13.38
N CYS A 45 5.37 19.88 -12.80
CA CYS A 45 5.18 18.48 -13.13
C CYS A 45 3.76 18.04 -12.73
N HIS A 46 2.99 17.55 -13.70
CA HIS A 46 1.62 17.05 -13.48
C HIS A 46 1.61 15.62 -12.89
N GLU A 47 2.77 14.95 -12.83
CA GLU A 47 2.94 13.58 -12.36
C GLU A 47 3.46 13.52 -10.90
N VAL A 48 3.22 14.60 -10.14
CA VAL A 48 3.50 14.63 -8.70
C VAL A 48 2.27 14.16 -7.93
N HIS A 49 2.44 13.19 -7.04
CA HIS A 49 1.41 12.80 -6.10
C HIS A 49 1.91 13.00 -4.66
N PRO A 50 1.20 13.77 -3.81
CA PRO A 50 1.67 14.13 -2.46
C PRO A 50 1.81 12.92 -1.55
N ASP A 51 1.01 11.87 -1.77
CA ASP A 51 1.04 10.66 -0.95
C ASP A 51 2.16 9.68 -1.33
N ILE A 52 2.96 9.92 -2.39
CA ILE A 52 4.14 9.08 -2.71
C ILE A 52 5.32 9.49 -1.80
N VAL A 53 5.16 9.19 -0.52
CA VAL A 53 6.12 9.51 0.55
C VAL A 53 6.37 8.29 1.42
N ALA A 54 7.38 8.34 2.28
CA ALA A 54 7.63 7.27 3.23
C ALA A 54 6.46 7.15 4.23
N TRP A 55 6.21 5.95 4.74
CA TRP A 55 5.09 5.67 5.65
C TRP A 55 5.00 6.63 6.85
N PRO A 56 6.09 7.00 7.54
CA PRO A 56 6.03 7.94 8.67
C PRO A 56 5.52 9.33 8.27
N ASP A 57 5.74 9.72 7.01
CA ASP A 57 5.44 11.05 6.48
C ASP A 57 4.07 11.10 5.80
N LEU A 58 3.46 9.96 5.52
CA LEU A 58 2.10 9.87 4.96
C LEU A 58 1.09 10.45 5.95
N PRO A 59 0.12 11.29 5.54
CA PRO A 59 -0.88 11.86 6.45
C PRO A 59 -1.61 10.79 7.28
N GLU A 60 -1.91 11.11 8.55
CA GLU A 60 -2.51 10.14 9.45
C GLU A 60 -3.84 9.58 8.94
N SER A 61 -4.69 10.41 8.34
CA SER A 61 -5.94 9.98 7.72
C SER A 61 -5.72 8.88 6.68
N ARG A 62 -4.70 9.04 5.82
CA ARG A 62 -4.32 8.05 4.81
C ARG A 62 -3.74 6.78 5.44
N ARG A 63 -2.94 6.91 6.50
CA ARG A 63 -2.47 5.73 7.25
C ARG A 63 -3.63 4.94 7.85
N GLN A 64 -4.65 5.61 8.37
CA GLN A 64 -5.84 4.95 8.92
C GLN A 64 -6.64 4.20 7.83
N GLU A 65 -6.71 4.71 6.61
CA GLU A 65 -7.30 4.00 5.47
C GLU A 65 -6.57 2.66 5.22
N TYR A 66 -5.23 2.68 5.12
CA TYR A 66 -4.44 1.46 4.94
C TYR A 66 -4.54 0.48 6.12
N LEU A 67 -4.56 0.98 7.36
CA LEU A 67 -4.74 0.17 8.56
C LEU A 67 -6.11 -0.50 8.60
N ALA A 68 -7.16 0.21 8.20
CA ALA A 68 -8.51 -0.34 8.13
C ALA A 68 -8.61 -1.45 7.07
N THR A 69 -8.03 -1.24 5.88
CA THR A 69 -7.95 -2.28 4.84
C THR A 69 -7.19 -3.51 5.36
N ALA A 70 -5.99 -3.32 5.92
CA ALA A 70 -5.20 -4.42 6.45
C ALA A 70 -5.94 -5.21 7.54
N SER A 71 -6.66 -4.52 8.44
CA SER A 71 -7.44 -5.19 9.48
C SER A 71 -8.61 -6.01 8.92
N ASN A 72 -9.26 -5.53 7.87
CA ASN A 72 -10.34 -6.26 7.22
C ASN A 72 -9.81 -7.50 6.49
N ASP A 73 -8.72 -7.37 5.74
CA ASP A 73 -8.07 -8.50 5.05
C ASP A 73 -7.64 -9.59 6.05
N GLU A 74 -7.08 -9.19 7.20
CA GLU A 74 -6.73 -10.13 8.27
C GLU A 74 -7.96 -10.85 8.84
N LYS A 75 -9.07 -10.14 9.06
CA LYS A 75 -10.33 -10.76 9.54
C LYS A 75 -10.89 -11.75 8.54
N GLU A 76 -10.87 -11.44 7.24
CA GLU A 76 -11.34 -12.33 6.19
C GLU A 76 -10.49 -13.60 6.10
N LEU A 77 -9.16 -13.47 6.17
CA LEU A 77 -8.25 -14.62 6.20
C LEU A 77 -8.49 -15.52 7.41
N VAL A 78 -8.66 -14.94 8.60
CA VAL A 78 -8.97 -15.70 9.81
C VAL A 78 -10.31 -16.43 9.66
N ALA A 79 -11.35 -15.76 9.16
CA ALA A 79 -12.66 -16.37 8.92
C ALA A 79 -12.57 -17.54 7.93
N ALA A 80 -11.83 -17.37 6.83
CA ALA A 80 -11.62 -18.42 5.83
C ALA A 80 -10.88 -19.63 6.42
N LEU A 81 -9.83 -19.42 7.22
CA LEU A 81 -9.09 -20.49 7.89
C LEU A 81 -9.93 -21.26 8.90
N LEU A 82 -10.76 -20.56 9.68
CA LEU A 82 -11.69 -21.18 10.61
C LEU A 82 -12.71 -22.05 9.86
N CYS A 83 -13.28 -21.54 8.76
CA CYS A 83 -14.20 -22.29 7.90
C CYS A 83 -13.54 -23.56 7.32
N LEU A 84 -12.31 -23.44 6.79
CA LEU A 84 -11.55 -24.59 6.28
C LEU A 84 -11.24 -25.63 7.35
N ARG A 85 -10.89 -25.19 8.56
CA ARG A 85 -10.66 -26.08 9.70
C ARG A 85 -11.93 -26.85 10.05
N ASP A 86 -13.05 -26.16 10.16
CA ASP A 86 -14.31 -26.78 10.60
C ASP A 86 -14.78 -27.82 9.57
N ARG A 87 -14.70 -27.51 8.26
CA ARG A 87 -14.97 -28.48 7.19
C ARG A 87 -14.08 -29.72 7.28
N ARG A 88 -12.77 -29.53 7.53
CA ARG A 88 -11.84 -30.66 7.67
C ARG A 88 -12.15 -31.51 8.90
N LEU A 89 -12.64 -30.92 9.99
CA LEU A 89 -13.06 -31.66 11.17
C LEU A 89 -14.34 -32.47 10.94
N GLU A 90 -15.22 -32.00 10.05
CA GLU A 90 -16.40 -32.76 9.61
C GLU A 90 -16.02 -33.95 8.74
N GLU A 91 -15.05 -33.80 7.83
CA GLU A 91 -14.54 -34.88 6.96
C GLU A 91 -13.82 -36.01 7.73
N LEU A 92 -13.39 -35.76 8.98
CA LEU A 92 -12.68 -36.71 9.83
C LEU A 92 -13.58 -37.46 10.83
N LYS A 93 -14.89 -37.17 10.85
CA LYS A 93 -15.90 -37.84 11.67
C LYS A 93 -16.63 -38.91 10.89
#